data_AF-A0A452GA81-F1
#
_entry.id   AF-A0A452GA81-F1
#
_cell.length_a   1.000
_cell.length_b   1.000
_cell.length_c   1.000
_cell.angle_alpha   90.00
_cell.angle_beta   90.00
_cell.angle_gamma   90.00
#
_symmetry.space_group_name_H-M   'P 1'
#
loop_
_entity.id
_entity.type
_entity.pdbx_description
1 polymer ?
#
loop_
_entity_poly.entity_id
_entity_poly.type
_entity_poly.pdbx_seq_one_letter_code
_entity_poly.pdbx_strand_id
1 'polypeptide(L)'
;MSRSYNDELQFLEKINKNCWRIKKGFVPNMQVEGVFYVNDSLEKLMFEELRNACRGGGVGGFLPAMKQIGNVAALPGIVHRSIGLPDVHSGYGFAIGNMAAFDMNDPEAVVSPGGVGFDINCGVRLLRTNLDESDVQPVKEQLAQAMFDHIPVGVGSKGVIPMNAKDLEEALEMGVDWSLREGYAWAEDKEHCEEYGRMLQADPNKVSARAKKRGLPQLGTLGAGNHYAEIQVVDEIFNEYAAKKMGIDHKGQVCVMIHSGSRGLGHQVATDALVAMEKAMKRDKIIVNDRQLACARIASPEGQDYLKGMAAAGNYAWVNRSSMTFLTRQAFAKVFNTTPDDLDLHVIYDVSHNIAKVEQHVVDGKERTLLVHRKGSTRAFPPHHPLIAVDYQLTGQPVLIGGTMGTCSYVLTGTEQGMTETFGTTCHGAGRALSRAKSRRNLDFQDVLDKLADMGIAIRVASPKLVMEEAPESYKNVTDVVNTCHDAGISKKAIKLRPIAVIKG
;
A
#
# COMPACT_ATOMS: atom_id res chain seq x y z
N MET A 1 -29.16 -4.97 -20.59
CA MET A 1 -28.28 -5.79 -21.46
C MET A 1 -26.84 -5.36 -21.20
N SER A 2 -25.90 -6.31 -21.08
CA SER A 2 -24.48 -5.97 -21.02
C SER A 2 -24.06 -5.35 -22.35
N ARG A 3 -23.43 -4.17 -22.31
CA ARG A 3 -22.90 -3.50 -23.50
C ARG A 3 -21.80 -4.35 -24.15
N SER A 4 -21.70 -4.28 -25.48
CA SER A 4 -20.59 -4.92 -26.20
C SER A 4 -19.28 -4.19 -25.93
N TYR A 5 -18.15 -4.84 -26.17
CA TYR A 5 -16.84 -4.19 -26.03
C TYR A 5 -16.72 -2.90 -26.85
N ASN A 6 -17.26 -2.88 -28.07
CA ASN A 6 -17.24 -1.69 -28.93
C ASN A 6 -18.10 -0.55 -28.36
N ASP A 7 -19.22 -0.87 -27.70
CA ASP A 7 -20.05 0.15 -27.03
C ASP A 7 -19.32 0.70 -25.79
N GLU A 8 -18.58 -0.14 -25.06
CA GLU A 8 -17.76 0.29 -23.92
C GLU A 8 -16.66 1.27 -24.35
N LEU A 9 -16.02 1.03 -25.50
CA LEU A 9 -14.95 1.90 -26.03
C LEU A 9 -15.41 3.34 -26.30
N GLN A 10 -16.69 3.58 -26.57
CA GLN A 10 -17.22 4.93 -26.84
C GLN A 10 -17.10 5.87 -25.63
N PHE A 11 -16.97 5.31 -24.43
CA PHE A 11 -16.80 6.06 -23.18
C PHE A 11 -15.34 6.25 -22.78
N LEU A 12 -14.40 5.68 -23.53
CA LEU A 12 -12.97 5.75 -23.23
C LEU A 12 -12.29 6.71 -24.21
N GLU A 13 -11.54 7.67 -23.68
CA GLU A 13 -10.84 8.69 -24.47
C GLU A 13 -9.40 8.84 -23.99
N LYS A 14 -8.42 8.69 -24.88
CA LYS A 14 -7.02 8.92 -24.55
C LYS A 14 -6.79 10.42 -24.42
N ILE A 15 -6.41 10.89 -23.22
CA ILE A 15 -6.13 12.31 -22.96
C ILE A 15 -4.72 12.65 -23.44
N ASN A 16 -3.76 11.80 -23.08
CA ASN A 16 -2.35 11.94 -23.45
C ASN A 16 -1.68 10.56 -23.49
N LYS A 17 -0.36 10.52 -23.67
CA LYS A 17 0.42 9.28 -23.76
C LYS A 17 0.21 8.35 -22.54
N ASN A 18 0.03 8.92 -21.35
CA ASN A 18 0.03 8.19 -20.09
C ASN A 18 -1.34 8.17 -19.39
N CYS A 19 -2.40 8.73 -19.98
CA CYS A 19 -3.66 8.94 -19.29
C CYS A 19 -4.88 8.78 -20.21
N TRP A 20 -5.88 8.06 -19.69
CA TRP A 20 -7.18 7.85 -20.32
C TRP A 20 -8.30 8.38 -19.43
N ARG A 21 -9.34 8.92 -20.06
CA ARG A 21 -10.61 9.35 -19.46
C ARG A 21 -11.65 8.26 -19.59
N ILE A 22 -12.42 8.05 -18.53
CA ILE A 22 -13.68 7.29 -18.50
C ILE A 22 -14.83 8.31 -18.39
N LYS A 23 -15.53 8.53 -19.49
CA LYS A 23 -16.63 9.50 -19.59
C LYS A 23 -17.82 9.08 -18.73
N LYS A 24 -18.58 10.07 -18.25
CA LYS A 24 -19.87 9.83 -17.60
C LYS A 24 -20.79 8.99 -18.48
N GLY A 25 -21.53 8.09 -17.85
CA GLY A 25 -22.36 7.09 -18.53
C GLY A 25 -21.63 5.77 -18.84
N PHE A 26 -20.33 5.66 -18.53
CA PHE A 26 -19.64 4.36 -18.57
C PHE A 26 -20.22 3.35 -17.58
N VAL A 27 -20.77 3.82 -16.47
CA VAL A 27 -21.69 3.05 -15.62
C VAL A 27 -22.84 3.96 -15.20
N PRO A 28 -23.98 3.41 -14.73
CA PRO A 28 -25.06 4.23 -14.22
C PRO A 28 -24.60 5.16 -13.08
N ASN A 29 -25.26 6.32 -12.94
CA ASN A 29 -25.11 7.21 -11.78
C ASN A 29 -23.73 7.85 -11.56
N MET A 30 -22.84 7.86 -12.55
CA MET A 30 -21.55 8.56 -12.44
C MET A 30 -21.73 10.05 -12.12
N GLN A 31 -21.21 10.48 -10.97
CA GLN A 31 -21.24 11.88 -10.51
C GLN A 31 -20.05 12.67 -11.04
N VAL A 32 -18.91 12.00 -11.24
CA VAL A 32 -17.69 12.54 -11.83
C VAL A 32 -17.19 11.64 -12.96
N GLU A 33 -16.18 12.10 -13.70
CA GLU A 33 -15.46 11.25 -14.64
C GLU A 33 -14.47 10.33 -13.91
N GLY A 34 -14.11 9.22 -14.54
CA GLY A 34 -12.96 8.43 -14.13
C GLY A 34 -11.73 8.79 -14.95
N VAL A 35 -10.54 8.57 -14.41
CA VAL A 35 -9.29 8.56 -15.18
C VAL A 35 -8.44 7.37 -14.78
N PHE A 36 -7.60 6.90 -15.69
CA PHE A 36 -6.57 5.92 -15.35
C PHE A 36 -5.26 6.20 -16.08
N TYR A 37 -4.16 6.03 -15.35
CA TYR A 37 -2.81 6.23 -15.86
C TYR A 37 -2.22 4.91 -16.33
N VAL A 38 -1.72 4.85 -17.56
CA VAL A 38 -1.07 3.65 -18.15
C VAL A 38 -0.12 4.07 -19.27
N ASN A 39 0.98 3.34 -19.45
CA ASN A 39 1.76 3.39 -20.69
C ASN A 39 1.25 2.36 -21.71
N ASP A 40 1.88 2.27 -22.89
CA ASP A 40 1.46 1.35 -23.97
C ASP A 40 1.49 -0.14 -23.58
N SER A 41 2.33 -0.54 -22.60
CA SER A 41 2.41 -1.90 -22.08
C SER A 41 1.21 -2.20 -21.17
N LEU A 42 0.98 -1.34 -20.19
CA LEU A 42 -0.07 -1.47 -19.19
C LEU A 42 -1.47 -1.25 -19.78
N GLU A 43 -1.58 -0.41 -20.81
CA GLU A 43 -2.81 -0.17 -21.55
C GLU A 43 -3.40 -1.49 -22.07
N LYS A 44 -2.57 -2.35 -22.67
CA LYS A 44 -3.02 -3.64 -23.23
C LYS A 44 -3.71 -4.51 -22.17
N LEU A 45 -3.16 -4.56 -20.96
CA LEU A 45 -3.71 -5.34 -19.85
C LEU A 45 -5.10 -4.85 -19.45
N MET A 46 -5.28 -3.54 -19.33
CA MET A 46 -6.55 -2.92 -18.95
C MET A 46 -7.65 -3.17 -20.00
N PHE A 47 -7.32 -3.03 -21.28
CA PHE A 47 -8.28 -3.25 -22.37
C PHE A 47 -8.57 -4.75 -22.59
N GLU A 48 -7.60 -5.63 -22.38
CA GLU A 48 -7.83 -7.08 -22.41
C GLU A 48 -8.77 -7.53 -21.29
N GLU A 49 -8.59 -6.99 -20.08
CA GLU A 49 -9.47 -7.26 -18.94
C GLU A 49 -10.92 -6.84 -19.24
N LEU A 50 -11.12 -5.62 -19.77
CA LEU A 50 -12.43 -5.14 -20.18
C LEU A 50 -13.05 -6.01 -21.29
N ARG A 51 -12.26 -6.37 -22.31
CA ARG A 51 -12.71 -7.23 -23.42
C ARG A 51 -13.16 -8.60 -22.94
N ASN A 52 -12.42 -9.21 -22.00
CA ASN A 52 -12.75 -10.49 -21.43
C ASN A 52 -14.06 -10.43 -20.61
N ALA A 53 -14.26 -9.34 -19.85
CA ALA A 53 -15.50 -9.12 -19.11
C ALA A 53 -16.74 -9.01 -20.03
N CYS A 54 -16.60 -8.39 -21.21
CA CYS A 54 -17.68 -8.30 -22.20
C CYS A 54 -18.01 -9.64 -22.87
N ARG A 55 -17.07 -10.61 -22.92
CA ARG A 55 -17.28 -11.93 -23.55
C ARG A 55 -17.97 -12.93 -22.61
N GLY A 56 -17.66 -12.88 -21.32
CA GLY A 56 -18.06 -13.91 -20.34
C GLY A 56 -19.46 -13.75 -19.73
N GLY A 57 -20.30 -12.84 -20.23
CA GLY A 57 -21.62 -12.56 -19.65
C GLY A 57 -21.58 -12.13 -18.16
N GLY A 58 -20.42 -11.69 -17.67
CA GLY A 58 -20.20 -11.31 -16.26
C GLY A 58 -20.12 -12.48 -15.26
N VAL A 59 -20.01 -13.74 -15.70
CA VAL A 59 -20.02 -14.90 -14.78
C VAL A 59 -18.60 -15.23 -14.29
N GLY A 60 -18.37 -14.99 -12.99
CA GLY A 60 -17.20 -15.47 -12.24
C GLY A 60 -16.00 -14.53 -12.23
N GLY A 61 -15.82 -13.79 -11.13
CA GLY A 61 -14.68 -12.88 -10.91
C GLY A 61 -15.10 -11.51 -10.38
N PHE A 62 -14.13 -10.65 -10.06
CA PHE A 62 -14.37 -9.23 -9.80
C PHE A 62 -14.66 -8.49 -11.11
N LEU A 63 -15.38 -7.37 -11.04
CA LEU A 63 -15.55 -6.48 -12.19
C LEU A 63 -14.18 -5.99 -12.70
N PRO A 64 -14.00 -5.79 -14.02
CA PRO A 64 -12.75 -5.27 -14.56
C PRO A 64 -12.44 -3.90 -13.93
N ALA A 65 -11.16 -3.59 -13.75
CA ALA A 65 -10.71 -2.41 -13.02
C ALA A 65 -11.33 -1.11 -13.56
N MET A 66 -11.45 -0.97 -14.89
CA MET A 66 -12.11 0.18 -15.51
C MET A 66 -13.56 0.37 -15.03
N LYS A 67 -14.33 -0.73 -14.87
CA LYS A 67 -15.71 -0.67 -14.37
C LYS A 67 -15.76 -0.30 -12.90
N GLN A 68 -14.78 -0.75 -12.12
CA GLN A 68 -14.68 -0.39 -10.71
C GLN A 68 -14.36 1.10 -10.54
N ILE A 69 -13.45 1.66 -11.33
CA ILE A 69 -13.18 3.11 -11.36
C ILE A 69 -14.47 3.87 -11.68
N GLY A 70 -15.23 3.43 -12.70
CA GLY A 70 -16.53 4.00 -13.02
C GLY A 70 -17.55 3.91 -11.89
N ASN A 71 -17.64 2.77 -11.20
CA ASN A 71 -18.56 2.58 -10.08
C ASN A 71 -18.19 3.46 -8.88
N VAL A 72 -16.90 3.66 -8.61
CA VAL A 72 -16.42 4.60 -7.60
C VAL A 72 -16.78 6.04 -7.98
N ALA A 73 -16.68 6.39 -9.26
CA ALA A 73 -17.11 7.69 -9.78
C ALA A 73 -18.62 7.94 -9.65
N ALA A 74 -19.42 6.92 -9.31
CA ALA A 74 -20.85 7.03 -9.03
C ALA A 74 -21.20 7.21 -7.55
N LEU A 75 -20.21 7.15 -6.64
CA LEU A 75 -20.46 7.27 -5.21
C LEU A 75 -20.89 8.70 -4.82
N PRO A 76 -21.83 8.84 -3.85
CA PRO A 76 -22.25 10.14 -3.35
C PRO A 76 -21.13 10.98 -2.75
N GLY A 77 -21.09 12.26 -3.13
CA GLY A 77 -20.14 13.25 -2.63
C GLY A 77 -18.69 13.05 -3.07
N ILE A 78 -18.44 12.21 -4.09
CA ILE A 78 -17.11 12.11 -4.69
C ILE A 78 -16.73 13.43 -5.38
N VAL A 79 -15.48 13.84 -5.20
CA VAL A 79 -14.95 15.11 -5.69
C VAL A 79 -13.98 14.88 -6.85
N HIS A 80 -14.06 15.78 -7.84
CA HIS A 80 -13.18 15.85 -9.00
C HIS A 80 -13.23 14.62 -9.92
N ARG A 81 -12.60 13.50 -9.55
CA ARG A 81 -12.44 12.28 -10.38
C ARG A 81 -12.28 11.02 -9.51
N SER A 82 -12.63 9.85 -10.06
CA SER A 82 -12.11 8.56 -9.57
C SER A 82 -10.85 8.20 -10.36
N ILE A 83 -9.75 7.89 -9.68
CA ILE A 83 -8.42 7.83 -10.30
C ILE A 83 -7.82 6.43 -10.15
N GLY A 84 -7.55 5.75 -11.26
CA GLY A 84 -6.76 4.52 -11.33
C GLY A 84 -5.29 4.81 -11.64
N LEU A 85 -4.38 4.35 -10.80
CA LEU A 85 -2.94 4.48 -10.98
C LEU A 85 -2.39 3.34 -11.86
N PRO A 86 -1.12 3.38 -12.31
CA PRO A 86 -0.64 2.41 -13.32
C PRO A 86 -0.62 0.95 -12.87
N ASP A 87 -0.58 0.71 -11.56
CA ASP A 87 -0.70 -0.59 -10.92
C ASP A 87 -2.17 -1.06 -10.76
N VAL A 88 -3.16 -0.30 -11.26
CA VAL A 88 -4.58 -0.57 -11.04
C VAL A 88 -5.05 -1.94 -11.56
N HIS A 89 -5.78 -2.68 -10.74
CA HIS A 89 -6.34 -3.99 -11.09
C HIS A 89 -7.56 -4.31 -10.23
N SER A 90 -8.38 -5.28 -10.65
CA SER A 90 -9.62 -5.61 -9.96
C SER A 90 -9.43 -5.88 -8.46
N GLY A 91 -10.29 -5.28 -7.64
CA GLY A 91 -10.34 -5.45 -6.19
C GLY A 91 -11.76 -5.62 -5.65
N TYR A 92 -11.94 -5.56 -4.33
CA TYR A 92 -13.27 -5.58 -3.70
C TYR A 92 -13.93 -4.19 -3.72
N GLY A 93 -14.96 -4.00 -4.54
CA GLY A 93 -15.64 -2.70 -4.72
C GLY A 93 -14.78 -1.70 -5.48
N PHE A 94 -13.83 -1.06 -4.79
CA PHE A 94 -12.78 -0.29 -5.44
C PHE A 94 -11.73 -1.23 -6.05
N ALA A 95 -11.19 -0.85 -7.20
CA ALA A 95 -9.97 -1.48 -7.72
C ALA A 95 -8.79 -1.22 -6.76
N ILE A 96 -7.84 -2.14 -6.72
CA ILE A 96 -6.54 -1.87 -6.08
C ILE A 96 -5.78 -0.96 -7.04
N GLY A 97 -5.09 0.08 -6.55
CA GLY A 97 -4.55 1.17 -7.37
C GLY A 97 -5.55 2.30 -7.61
N ASN A 98 -6.74 2.26 -7.01
CA ASN A 98 -7.75 3.30 -7.16
C ASN A 98 -7.77 4.23 -5.94
N MET A 99 -7.80 5.53 -6.21
CA MET A 99 -7.99 6.58 -5.22
C MET A 99 -9.23 7.42 -5.55
N ALA A 100 -9.95 7.84 -4.52
CA ALA A 100 -11.06 8.78 -4.62
C ALA A 100 -11.12 9.68 -3.38
N ALA A 101 -11.54 10.93 -3.57
CA ALA A 101 -11.70 11.90 -2.51
C ALA A 101 -13.16 12.30 -2.35
N PHE A 102 -13.60 12.51 -1.11
CA PHE A 102 -14.98 12.87 -0.77
C PHE A 102 -15.00 14.12 0.10
N ASP A 103 -15.91 15.06 -0.15
CA ASP A 103 -15.94 16.34 0.58
C ASP A 103 -16.48 16.15 2.00
N MET A 104 -15.69 16.48 3.02
CA MET A 104 -16.11 16.34 4.43
C MET A 104 -17.30 17.23 4.79
N ASN A 105 -17.55 18.29 4.02
CA ASN A 105 -18.66 19.22 4.25
C ASN A 105 -19.93 18.83 3.48
N ASP A 106 -19.84 17.88 2.55
CA ASP A 106 -21.02 17.38 1.84
C ASP A 106 -21.75 16.35 2.72
N PRO A 107 -23.00 16.59 3.15
CA PRO A 107 -23.75 15.63 3.96
C PRO A 107 -23.99 14.30 3.23
N GLU A 108 -23.90 14.31 1.91
CA GLU A 108 -24.04 13.13 1.07
C GLU A 108 -22.72 12.36 0.92
N ALA A 109 -21.57 12.92 1.28
CA ALA A 109 -20.29 12.25 1.14
C ALA A 109 -20.20 10.96 1.97
N VAL A 110 -19.52 9.96 1.41
CA VAL A 110 -19.43 8.62 1.98
C VAL A 110 -18.01 8.20 2.36
N VAL A 111 -17.94 7.27 3.31
CA VAL A 111 -16.75 6.47 3.59
C VAL A 111 -17.02 5.02 3.25
N SER A 112 -16.06 4.34 2.61
CA SER A 112 -16.18 2.93 2.23
C SER A 112 -14.95 2.11 2.64
N PRO A 113 -15.13 1.03 3.43
CA PRO A 113 -14.07 0.06 3.72
C PRO A 113 -13.50 -0.59 2.46
N GLY A 114 -14.34 -0.74 1.43
CA GLY A 114 -13.92 -1.22 0.12
C GLY A 114 -12.90 -0.30 -0.56
N GLY A 115 -12.91 1.00 -0.27
CA GLY A 115 -11.98 2.01 -0.79
C GLY A 115 -10.71 2.20 0.04
N VAL A 116 -10.62 1.55 1.21
CA VAL A 116 -9.39 1.46 2.01
C VAL A 116 -8.72 0.11 1.78
N GLY A 117 -9.51 -0.96 1.75
CA GLY A 117 -9.03 -2.34 1.70
C GLY A 117 -9.10 -3.04 3.06
N PHE A 118 -9.02 -4.37 3.03
CA PHE A 118 -9.13 -5.19 4.24
C PHE A 118 -7.88 -5.11 5.12
N ASP A 119 -6.69 -5.11 4.52
CA ASP A 119 -5.45 -4.92 5.28
C ASP A 119 -5.21 -3.42 5.46
N ILE A 120 -5.92 -2.84 6.43
CA ILE A 120 -5.86 -1.42 6.79
C ILE A 120 -4.42 -1.08 7.17
N ASN A 121 -3.91 0.02 6.61
CA ASN A 121 -2.54 0.46 6.73
C ASN A 121 -1.51 -0.64 6.39
N CYS A 122 -1.83 -1.55 5.46
CA CYS A 122 -0.78 -2.21 4.70
C CYS A 122 0.10 -1.12 4.07
N GLY A 123 1.41 -1.28 4.21
CA GLY A 123 2.37 -0.24 3.91
C GLY A 123 3.79 -0.76 3.91
N VAL A 124 4.70 0.11 3.55
CA VAL A 124 6.12 -0.20 3.37
C VAL A 124 6.94 0.70 4.25
N ARG A 125 7.97 0.13 4.87
CA ARG A 125 9.02 0.86 5.60
C ARG A 125 10.37 0.52 4.98
N LEU A 126 11.24 1.51 4.83
CA LEU A 126 12.59 1.33 4.31
C LEU A 126 13.60 1.78 5.35
N LEU A 127 14.60 0.94 5.61
CA LEU A 127 15.76 1.26 6.43
C LEU A 127 17.00 1.37 5.52
N ARG A 128 17.90 2.29 5.86
CA ARG A 128 19.26 2.35 5.30
C ARG A 128 20.25 1.63 6.22
N THR A 129 21.43 1.35 5.71
CA THR A 129 22.61 0.96 6.51
C THR A 129 23.83 1.72 5.99
N ASN A 130 24.94 1.66 6.72
CA ASN A 130 26.25 2.07 6.21
C ASN A 130 27.04 0.91 5.55
N LEU A 131 26.38 -0.23 5.28
CA LEU A 131 26.99 -1.40 4.67
C LEU A 131 26.89 -1.36 3.15
N ASP A 132 27.89 -1.96 2.50
CA ASP A 132 27.89 -2.20 1.06
C ASP A 132 27.51 -3.65 0.71
N GLU A 133 27.13 -3.87 -0.55
CA GLU A 133 26.86 -5.21 -1.07
C GLU A 133 28.05 -6.17 -0.80
N SER A 134 29.29 -5.69 -0.88
CA SER A 134 30.49 -6.48 -0.58
C SER A 134 30.57 -6.96 0.87
N ASP A 135 30.00 -6.22 1.82
CA ASP A 135 29.98 -6.60 3.24
C ASP A 135 28.92 -7.66 3.52
N VAL A 136 27.79 -7.59 2.79
CA VAL A 136 26.65 -8.50 2.99
C VAL A 136 26.80 -9.79 2.20
N GLN A 137 27.37 -9.77 0.99
CA GLN A 137 27.44 -10.97 0.13
C GLN A 137 28.05 -12.20 0.82
N PRO A 138 29.16 -12.10 1.59
CA PRO A 138 29.74 -13.24 2.30
C PRO A 138 28.83 -13.85 3.38
N VAL A 139 27.95 -13.05 3.98
CA VAL A 139 27.07 -13.45 5.09
C VAL A 139 25.59 -13.47 4.71
N LYS A 140 25.26 -13.28 3.43
CA LYS A 140 23.89 -13.08 2.92
C LYS A 140 22.91 -14.17 3.36
N GLU A 141 23.30 -15.44 3.25
CA GLU A 141 22.46 -16.57 3.65
C GLU A 141 22.25 -16.64 5.16
N GLN A 142 23.30 -16.33 5.93
CA GLN A 142 23.23 -16.27 7.39
C GLN A 142 22.35 -15.10 7.84
N LEU A 143 22.45 -13.95 7.19
CA LEU A 143 21.66 -12.76 7.49
C LEU A 143 20.18 -12.96 7.12
N ALA A 144 19.89 -13.54 5.96
CA ALA A 144 18.53 -13.91 5.57
C ALA A 144 17.92 -14.89 6.57
N GLN A 145 18.69 -15.89 7.03
CA GLN A 145 18.24 -16.82 8.07
C GLN A 145 18.02 -16.10 9.40
N ALA A 146 18.95 -15.25 9.83
CA ALA A 146 18.83 -14.51 11.07
C ALA A 146 17.58 -13.61 11.08
N MET A 147 17.28 -12.92 9.98
CA MET A 147 16.04 -12.15 9.85
C MET A 147 14.81 -13.04 9.92
N PHE A 148 14.81 -14.20 9.24
CA PHE A 148 13.69 -15.15 9.28
C PHE A 148 13.47 -15.74 10.69
N ASP A 149 14.54 -15.94 11.46
CA ASP A 149 14.46 -16.44 12.83
C ASP A 149 13.93 -15.37 13.81
N HIS A 150 14.29 -14.10 13.61
CA HIS A 150 13.86 -13.00 14.49
C HIS A 150 12.47 -12.47 14.14
N ILE A 151 12.08 -12.45 12.86
CA ILE A 151 10.80 -11.92 12.39
C ILE A 151 9.84 -13.10 12.17
N PRO A 152 8.82 -13.29 13.03
CA PRO A 152 7.86 -14.37 12.81
C PRO A 152 7.08 -14.15 11.52
N VAL A 153 7.08 -15.17 10.67
CA VAL A 153 6.43 -15.15 9.35
C VAL A 153 5.36 -16.22 9.24
N GLY A 154 4.36 -16.01 8.38
CA GLY A 154 3.35 -17.01 8.05
C GLY A 154 1.98 -16.81 8.70
N VAL A 155 1.00 -17.54 8.19
CA VAL A 155 -0.39 -17.50 8.67
C VAL A 155 -0.50 -18.15 10.05
N GLY A 156 -0.95 -17.38 11.05
CA GLY A 156 -1.16 -17.87 12.41
C GLY A 156 0.07 -17.79 13.32
N SER A 157 1.19 -17.30 12.81
CA SER A 157 2.41 -17.04 13.59
C SER A 157 2.17 -16.00 14.67
N LYS A 158 2.92 -16.13 15.76
CA LYS A 158 2.80 -15.27 16.94
C LYS A 158 3.98 -14.31 17.06
N GLY A 159 3.69 -13.09 17.51
CA GLY A 159 4.68 -12.10 17.85
C GLY A 159 5.61 -12.57 18.96
N VAL A 160 6.88 -12.15 18.89
CA VAL A 160 7.87 -12.35 19.96
C VAL A 160 7.90 -11.20 20.96
N ILE A 161 7.36 -10.03 20.59
CA ILE A 161 7.24 -8.89 21.49
C ILE A 161 6.13 -9.17 22.51
N PRO A 162 6.41 -9.09 23.83
CA PRO A 162 5.42 -9.25 24.87
C PRO A 162 4.26 -8.28 24.67
N MET A 163 3.05 -8.81 24.59
CA MET A 163 1.85 -8.05 24.26
C MET A 163 0.64 -8.67 24.97
N ASN A 164 0.12 -7.97 25.98
CA ASN A 164 -1.11 -8.33 26.67
C ASN A 164 -2.30 -7.48 26.19
N ALA A 165 -3.50 -7.73 26.73
CA ALA A 165 -4.70 -7.02 26.31
C ALA A 165 -4.64 -5.50 26.56
N LYS A 166 -4.05 -5.05 27.68
CA LYS A 166 -3.86 -3.63 28.00
C LYS A 166 -2.87 -3.00 27.04
N ASP A 167 -1.73 -3.66 26.80
CA ASP A 167 -0.71 -3.18 25.87
C ASP A 167 -1.30 -3.00 24.46
N LEU A 168 -2.19 -3.90 24.04
CA LEU A 168 -2.86 -3.79 22.74
C LEU A 168 -3.78 -2.57 22.67
N GLU A 169 -4.58 -2.29 23.71
CA GLU A 169 -5.43 -1.09 23.75
C GLU A 169 -4.58 0.17 23.62
N GLU A 170 -3.46 0.23 24.35
CA GLU A 170 -2.54 1.36 24.31
C GLU A 170 -1.86 1.48 22.95
N ALA A 171 -1.44 0.37 22.33
CA ALA A 171 -0.87 0.37 20.98
C ALA A 171 -1.87 0.85 19.91
N LEU A 172 -3.15 0.51 20.06
CA LEU A 172 -4.24 0.99 19.18
C LEU A 172 -4.45 2.50 19.29
N GLU A 173 -4.25 3.09 20.47
CA GLU A 173 -4.43 4.53 20.71
C GLU A 173 -3.18 5.36 20.41
N MET A 174 -2.01 4.85 20.81
CA MET A 174 -0.74 5.57 20.80
C MET A 174 0.07 5.35 19.52
N GLY A 175 -0.18 4.28 18.76
CA GLY A 175 0.64 3.98 17.57
C GLY A 175 2.12 3.84 17.94
N VAL A 176 3.03 4.40 17.14
CA VAL A 176 4.49 4.32 17.37
C VAL A 176 4.92 4.92 18.71
N ASP A 177 4.14 5.84 19.31
CA ASP A 177 4.43 6.36 20.66
C ASP A 177 4.47 5.23 21.71
N TRP A 178 3.67 4.16 21.54
CA TRP A 178 3.75 2.97 22.38
C TRP A 178 5.08 2.25 22.18
N SER A 179 5.50 2.01 20.93
CA SER A 179 6.78 1.37 20.62
C SER A 179 7.97 2.14 21.17
N LEU A 180 7.93 3.48 21.15
CA LEU A 180 8.96 4.33 21.76
C LEU A 180 9.03 4.13 23.27
N ARG A 181 7.87 4.18 23.95
CA ARG A 181 7.79 4.03 25.41
C ARG A 181 8.30 2.67 25.88
N GLU A 182 8.02 1.61 25.13
CA GLU A 182 8.46 0.25 25.46
C GLU A 182 9.88 -0.08 24.97
N GLY A 183 10.56 0.83 24.26
CA GLY A 183 11.95 0.64 23.80
C GLY A 183 12.11 -0.17 22.50
N TYR A 184 11.05 -0.29 21.70
CA TYR A 184 11.05 -0.98 20.40
C TYR A 184 11.16 -0.04 19.19
N ALA A 185 11.44 1.24 19.41
CA ALA A 185 11.63 2.24 18.38
C ALA A 185 12.66 3.29 18.82
N TRP A 186 13.35 3.90 17.86
CA TRP A 186 14.15 5.10 18.09
C TRP A 186 13.29 6.35 17.88
N ALA A 187 13.62 7.45 18.55
CA ALA A 187 12.83 8.70 18.47
C ALA A 187 12.70 9.18 17.02
N GLU A 188 13.76 9.05 16.24
CA GLU A 188 13.87 9.44 14.83
C GLU A 188 13.00 8.58 13.91
N ASP A 189 12.67 7.33 14.30
CA ASP A 189 11.80 6.45 13.51
C ASP A 189 10.39 7.05 13.36
N LYS A 190 9.95 7.79 14.39
CA LYS A 190 8.66 8.47 14.41
C LYS A 190 8.62 9.63 13.42
N GLU A 191 9.68 10.43 13.36
CA GLU A 191 9.80 11.59 12.47
C GLU A 191 9.79 11.18 10.98
N HIS A 192 10.26 9.97 10.69
CA HIS A 192 10.28 9.36 9.36
C HIS A 192 9.08 8.42 9.10
N CYS A 193 7.99 8.59 9.84
CA CYS A 193 6.78 7.79 9.67
C CYS A 193 5.62 8.68 9.24
N GLU A 194 4.85 8.24 8.25
CA GLU A 194 3.60 8.90 7.89
C GLU A 194 2.67 9.05 9.12
N GLU A 195 2.07 10.23 9.29
CA GLU A 195 1.30 10.61 10.50
C GLU A 195 2.11 10.53 11.81
N TYR A 196 3.44 10.60 11.74
CA TYR A 196 4.31 10.31 12.88
C TYR A 196 3.98 8.95 13.53
N GLY A 197 3.51 7.99 12.71
CA GLY A 197 3.11 6.66 13.15
C GLY A 197 1.87 6.62 14.06
N ARG A 198 1.05 7.67 14.08
CA ARG A 198 -0.15 7.73 14.93
C ARG A 198 -1.27 8.60 14.35
N MET A 199 -2.42 7.99 14.11
CA MET A 199 -3.68 8.70 13.86
C MET A 199 -4.37 9.02 15.19
N LEU A 200 -4.50 10.31 15.49
CA LEU A 200 -5.01 10.83 16.78
C LEU A 200 -6.48 10.52 17.04
N GLN A 201 -7.27 10.34 15.98
CA GLN A 201 -8.70 10.01 16.05
C GLN A 201 -8.97 8.52 16.32
N ALA A 202 -7.94 7.71 16.53
CA ALA A 202 -8.10 6.31 16.88
C ALA A 202 -8.93 6.15 18.16
N ASP A 203 -9.90 5.25 18.13
CA ASP A 203 -10.68 4.86 19.31
C ASP A 203 -10.68 3.34 19.42
N PRO A 204 -9.90 2.76 20.36
CA PRO A 204 -9.86 1.33 20.56
C PRO A 204 -11.22 0.72 20.91
N ASN A 205 -12.18 1.49 21.43
CA ASN A 205 -13.54 1.00 21.70
C ASN A 205 -14.34 0.72 20.41
N LYS A 206 -13.92 1.27 19.28
CA LYS A 206 -14.49 1.01 17.96
C LYS A 206 -13.86 -0.20 17.26
N VAL A 207 -12.90 -0.85 17.91
CA VAL A 207 -12.31 -2.11 17.46
C VAL A 207 -12.97 -3.26 18.22
N SER A 208 -13.62 -4.17 17.50
CA SER A 208 -14.37 -5.27 18.11
C SER A 208 -13.49 -6.22 18.92
N ALA A 209 -14.07 -6.88 19.92
CA ALA A 209 -13.38 -7.91 20.69
C ALA A 209 -12.83 -9.05 19.79
N ARG A 210 -13.53 -9.35 18.68
CA ARG A 210 -13.08 -10.32 17.68
C ARG A 210 -11.82 -9.83 16.95
N ALA A 211 -11.78 -8.55 16.56
CA ALA A 211 -10.62 -7.95 15.90
C ALA A 211 -9.40 -7.94 16.84
N LYS A 212 -9.60 -7.52 18.11
CA LYS A 212 -8.56 -7.55 19.16
C LYS A 212 -8.05 -8.97 19.40
N LYS A 213 -8.94 -9.97 19.53
CA LYS A 213 -8.56 -11.38 19.70
C LYS A 213 -7.73 -11.93 18.54
N ARG A 214 -7.99 -11.48 17.30
CA ARG A 214 -7.21 -11.85 16.11
C ARG A 214 -5.86 -11.14 16.06
N GLY A 215 -5.81 -9.86 16.41
CA GLY A 215 -4.62 -9.02 16.34
C GLY A 215 -3.61 -9.25 17.47
N LEU A 216 -4.09 -9.50 18.70
CA LEU A 216 -3.25 -9.65 19.88
C LEU A 216 -2.06 -10.60 19.67
N PRO A 217 -2.24 -11.85 19.18
CA PRO A 217 -1.10 -12.74 18.97
C PRO A 217 -0.23 -12.37 17.77
N GLN A 218 -0.67 -11.51 16.85
CA GLN A 218 -0.04 -11.29 15.54
C GLN A 218 0.86 -10.05 15.47
N LEU A 219 0.99 -9.28 16.55
CA LEU A 219 1.82 -8.08 16.54
C LEU A 219 3.30 -8.44 16.36
N GLY A 220 4.04 -7.66 15.58
CA GLY A 220 5.45 -7.92 15.27
C GLY A 220 5.62 -9.12 14.34
N THR A 221 4.62 -9.46 13.54
CA THR A 221 4.69 -10.54 12.55
C THR A 221 4.53 -10.01 11.13
N LEU A 222 5.23 -10.63 10.20
CA LEU A 222 5.20 -10.22 8.81
C LEU A 222 3.85 -10.51 8.15
N GLY A 223 3.38 -11.74 8.34
CA GLY A 223 2.16 -12.23 7.71
C GLY A 223 2.38 -13.10 6.51
N ALA A 224 1.48 -13.01 5.53
CA ALA A 224 1.45 -13.85 4.33
C ALA A 224 0.95 -13.02 3.13
N GLY A 225 0.82 -13.65 1.96
CA GLY A 225 0.47 -12.96 0.72
C GLY A 225 1.67 -12.18 0.19
N ASN A 226 1.46 -10.91 -0.16
CA ASN A 226 2.50 -10.02 -0.69
C ASN A 226 3.37 -9.37 0.39
N HIS A 227 3.24 -9.77 1.66
CA HIS A 227 4.09 -9.25 2.72
C HIS A 227 5.47 -9.92 2.71
N TYR A 228 6.52 -9.09 2.85
CA TYR A 228 7.92 -9.51 2.80
C TYR A 228 8.80 -8.62 3.67
N ALA A 229 9.95 -9.13 4.09
CA ALA A 229 11.09 -8.31 4.46
C ALA A 229 12.23 -8.63 3.48
N GLU A 230 12.84 -7.60 2.90
CA GLU A 230 13.83 -7.76 1.83
C GLU A 230 15.10 -6.98 2.16
N ILE A 231 16.24 -7.64 1.98
CA ILE A 231 17.54 -6.99 1.94
C ILE A 231 17.79 -6.62 0.49
N GLN A 232 18.02 -5.34 0.25
CA GLN A 232 18.13 -4.77 -1.08
C GLN A 232 19.41 -3.95 -1.20
N VAL A 233 19.85 -3.72 -2.42
CA VAL A 233 21.04 -2.93 -2.76
C VAL A 233 20.63 -1.78 -3.67
N VAL A 234 21.20 -0.60 -3.44
CA VAL A 234 21.03 0.58 -4.32
C VAL A 234 21.66 0.30 -5.69
N ASP A 235 20.82 0.09 -6.68
CA ASP A 235 21.18 -0.25 -8.06
C ASP A 235 21.39 1.02 -8.91
N GLU A 236 20.51 2.02 -8.71
CA GLU A 236 20.52 3.27 -9.47
C GLU A 236 20.07 4.45 -8.62
N ILE A 237 20.71 5.60 -8.82
CA ILE A 237 20.35 6.87 -8.19
C ILE A 237 19.96 7.82 -9.33
N PHE A 238 18.71 8.26 -9.34
CA PHE A 238 18.17 9.20 -10.33
C PHE A 238 18.18 10.65 -9.84
N ASN A 239 18.17 10.84 -8.52
CA ASN A 239 18.20 12.16 -7.89
C ASN A 239 19.16 12.11 -6.70
N GLU A 240 20.40 12.55 -6.92
CA GLU A 240 21.47 12.54 -5.92
C GLU A 240 21.13 13.37 -4.68
N TYR A 241 20.48 14.52 -4.86
CA TYR A 241 20.09 15.37 -3.73
C TYR A 241 19.06 14.68 -2.84
N ALA A 242 18.03 14.07 -3.44
CA ALA A 242 17.03 13.33 -2.70
C ALA A 242 17.61 12.08 -2.03
N ALA A 243 18.45 11.33 -2.74
CA ALA A 243 19.13 10.16 -2.18
C ALA A 243 19.98 10.51 -0.96
N LYS A 244 20.81 11.56 -1.07
CA LYS A 244 21.64 12.05 0.04
C LYS A 244 20.82 12.48 1.26
N LYS A 245 19.67 13.14 1.05
CA LYS A 245 18.74 13.47 2.14
C LYS A 245 18.12 12.24 2.80
N MET A 246 17.98 11.15 2.06
CA MET A 246 17.55 9.84 2.58
C MET A 246 18.71 9.02 3.16
N GLY A 247 19.92 9.59 3.28
CA GLY A 247 21.11 8.89 3.76
C GLY A 247 21.63 7.82 2.80
N ILE A 248 21.36 7.98 1.50
CA ILE A 248 21.86 7.14 0.42
C ILE A 248 22.88 7.92 -0.40
N ASP A 249 24.16 7.60 -0.27
CA ASP A 249 25.25 8.39 -0.85
C ASP A 249 25.87 7.76 -2.10
N HIS A 250 25.69 6.45 -2.31
CA HIS A 250 26.31 5.73 -3.41
C HIS A 250 25.53 4.48 -3.83
N LYS A 251 25.86 3.95 -5.01
CA LYS A 251 25.39 2.65 -5.48
C LYS A 251 26.12 1.54 -4.73
N GLY A 252 25.43 0.45 -4.46
CA GLY A 252 25.98 -0.67 -3.67
C GLY A 252 25.59 -0.62 -2.19
N GLN A 253 25.10 0.52 -1.68
CA GLN A 253 24.64 0.64 -0.30
C GLN A 253 23.44 -0.28 -0.04
N VAL A 254 23.43 -0.91 1.13
CA VAL A 254 22.41 -1.88 1.53
C VAL A 254 21.24 -1.18 2.23
N CYS A 255 20.04 -1.66 1.93
CA CYS A 255 18.80 -1.21 2.53
C CYS A 255 17.95 -2.42 2.94
N VAL A 256 17.01 -2.20 3.87
CA VAL A 256 16.03 -3.22 4.25
C VAL A 256 14.62 -2.68 4.07
N MET A 257 13.83 -3.35 3.24
CA MET A 257 12.43 -2.99 3.00
C MET A 257 11.51 -3.96 3.73
N ILE A 258 10.58 -3.43 4.53
CA ILE A 258 9.58 -4.21 5.28
C ILE A 258 8.20 -3.85 4.74
N HIS A 259 7.50 -4.82 4.18
CA HIS A 259 6.12 -4.68 3.71
C HIS A 259 5.18 -5.52 4.59
N SER A 260 4.36 -4.83 5.40
CA SER A 260 3.31 -5.46 6.21
C SER A 260 2.21 -4.46 6.57
N GLY A 261 1.16 -4.95 7.24
CA GLY A 261 -0.03 -4.18 7.59
C GLY A 261 -0.59 -4.52 8.96
N SER A 262 -1.90 -4.35 9.11
CA SER A 262 -2.64 -4.51 10.37
C SER A 262 -3.06 -5.95 10.66
N ARG A 263 -2.57 -6.89 9.85
CA ARG A 263 -2.76 -8.34 10.06
C ARG A 263 -4.25 -8.69 10.15
N GLY A 264 -4.60 -9.67 10.98
CA GLY A 264 -5.98 -10.09 11.18
C GLY A 264 -6.88 -9.03 11.84
N LEU A 265 -6.29 -8.01 12.49
CA LEU A 265 -7.03 -6.96 13.18
C LEU A 265 -7.75 -6.05 12.20
N GLY A 266 -7.01 -5.40 11.29
CA GLY A 266 -7.65 -4.50 10.32
C GLY A 266 -8.57 -5.22 9.35
N HIS A 267 -8.25 -6.47 8.97
CA HIS A 267 -9.17 -7.29 8.19
C HIS A 267 -10.51 -7.44 8.91
N GLN A 268 -10.49 -7.70 10.21
CA GLN A 268 -11.72 -7.85 10.98
C GLN A 268 -12.46 -6.52 11.13
N VAL A 269 -11.75 -5.40 11.36
CA VAL A 269 -12.34 -4.05 11.39
C VAL A 269 -13.07 -3.74 10.10
N ALA A 270 -12.45 -3.99 8.93
CA ALA A 270 -13.09 -3.80 7.64
C ALA A 270 -14.32 -4.73 7.46
N THR A 271 -14.20 -5.99 7.89
CA THR A 271 -15.32 -6.96 7.80
C THR A 271 -16.52 -6.53 8.65
N ASP A 272 -16.27 -6.08 9.88
CA ASP A 272 -17.30 -5.64 10.81
C ASP A 272 -17.99 -4.37 10.28
N ALA A 273 -17.22 -3.43 9.72
CA ALA A 273 -17.73 -2.21 9.11
C ALA A 273 -18.62 -2.48 7.88
N LEU A 274 -18.24 -3.42 7.00
CA LEU A 274 -19.07 -3.79 5.84
C LEU A 274 -20.47 -4.25 6.26
N VAL A 275 -20.57 -5.05 7.33
CA VAL A 275 -21.88 -5.52 7.85
C VAL A 275 -22.72 -4.36 8.40
N ALA A 276 -22.09 -3.41 9.10
CA ALA A 276 -22.78 -2.22 9.60
C ALA A 276 -23.25 -1.32 8.44
N MET A 277 -22.39 -1.10 7.45
CA MET A 277 -22.66 -0.23 6.31
C MET A 277 -23.71 -0.78 5.36
N GLU A 278 -23.80 -2.10 5.16
CA GLU A 278 -24.93 -2.70 4.42
C GLU A 278 -26.31 -2.36 5.05
N LYS A 279 -26.37 -2.18 6.38
CA LYS A 279 -27.58 -1.73 7.07
C LYS A 279 -27.77 -0.22 6.92
N ALA A 280 -26.70 0.56 7.06
CA ALA A 280 -26.74 2.02 6.90
C ALA A 280 -27.22 2.43 5.49
N MET A 281 -26.72 1.79 4.44
CA MET A 281 -27.16 2.05 3.06
C MET A 281 -28.65 1.83 2.85
N LYS A 282 -29.22 0.78 3.45
CA LYS A 282 -30.66 0.50 3.37
C LYS A 282 -31.48 1.58 4.09
N ARG A 283 -31.02 2.02 5.27
CA ARG A 283 -31.65 3.12 6.04
C ARG A 283 -31.60 4.43 5.26
N ASP A 284 -30.43 4.77 4.75
CA ASP A 284 -30.11 6.08 4.16
C ASP A 284 -30.38 6.12 2.64
N LYS A 285 -30.91 5.02 2.09
CA LYS A 285 -31.24 4.84 0.66
C LYS A 285 -30.05 5.12 -0.27
N ILE A 286 -28.83 4.75 0.15
CA ILE A 286 -27.63 4.88 -0.66
C ILE A 286 -27.65 3.77 -1.73
N ILE A 287 -27.73 4.18 -3.00
CA ILE A 287 -27.73 3.27 -4.15
C ILE A 287 -26.32 3.22 -4.73
N VAL A 288 -25.79 2.00 -4.88
CA VAL A 288 -24.49 1.73 -5.50
C VAL A 288 -24.66 0.71 -6.62
N ASN A 289 -23.75 0.76 -7.60
CA ASN A 289 -23.77 -0.14 -8.75
C ASN A 289 -23.25 -1.54 -8.42
N ASP A 290 -22.53 -1.70 -7.30
CA ASP A 290 -21.96 -2.96 -6.85
C ASP A 290 -22.09 -3.06 -5.32
N ARG A 291 -22.61 -4.17 -4.81
CA ARG A 291 -22.75 -4.43 -3.37
C ARG A 291 -21.40 -4.34 -2.63
N GLN A 292 -20.29 -4.64 -3.29
CA GLN A 292 -18.95 -4.52 -2.71
C GLN A 292 -18.52 -3.07 -2.44
N LEU A 293 -19.25 -2.08 -2.96
CA LEU A 293 -19.09 -0.65 -2.62
C LEU A 293 -19.88 -0.25 -1.37
N ALA A 294 -20.07 -1.18 -0.43
CA ALA A 294 -20.75 -0.87 0.81
C ALA A 294 -20.10 0.33 1.52
N CYS A 295 -20.91 1.29 1.93
CA CYS A 295 -20.48 2.58 2.46
C CYS A 295 -21.50 3.18 3.43
N ALA A 296 -21.11 4.19 4.19
CA ALA A 296 -22.02 5.00 4.99
C ALA A 296 -21.67 6.47 4.80
N ARG A 297 -22.62 7.37 5.11
CA ARG A 297 -22.31 8.81 5.13
C ARG A 297 -21.19 9.06 6.12
N ILE A 298 -20.23 9.94 5.78
CA ILE A 298 -19.08 10.23 6.64
C ILE A 298 -19.55 10.67 8.04
N ALA A 299 -20.56 11.53 8.10
CA ALA A 299 -21.11 12.06 9.35
C ALA A 299 -22.02 11.08 10.12
N SER A 300 -22.34 9.91 9.56
CA SER A 300 -23.20 8.94 10.26
C SER A 300 -22.45 8.26 11.41
N PRO A 301 -23.17 7.70 12.40
CA PRO A 301 -22.55 6.90 13.46
C PRO A 301 -21.67 5.76 12.90
N GLU A 302 -22.14 5.05 11.86
CA GLU A 302 -21.39 3.97 11.23
C GLU A 302 -20.14 4.47 10.50
N GLY A 303 -20.22 5.62 9.84
CA GLY A 303 -19.09 6.24 9.17
C GLY A 303 -18.01 6.68 10.16
N GLN A 304 -18.39 7.37 11.22
CA GLN A 304 -17.48 7.83 12.28
C GLN A 304 -16.87 6.66 13.06
N ASP A 305 -17.66 5.65 13.41
CA ASP A 305 -17.17 4.46 14.11
C ASP A 305 -16.15 3.70 13.27
N TYR A 306 -16.40 3.57 11.95
CA TYR A 306 -15.43 2.96 11.04
C TYR A 306 -14.15 3.79 10.95
N LEU A 307 -14.22 5.12 10.80
CA LEU A 307 -13.03 5.97 10.69
C LEU A 307 -12.14 5.88 11.93
N LYS A 308 -12.74 5.87 13.13
CA LYS A 308 -12.01 5.70 14.39
C LYS A 308 -11.42 4.30 14.55
N GLY A 309 -12.17 3.26 14.19
CA GLY A 309 -11.67 1.88 14.19
C GLY A 309 -10.57 1.62 13.15
N MET A 310 -10.68 2.25 11.97
CA MET A 310 -9.66 2.23 10.92
C MET A 310 -8.40 2.95 11.39
N ALA A 311 -8.52 4.11 12.03
CA ALA A 311 -7.38 4.81 12.62
C ALA A 311 -6.66 3.96 13.67
N ALA A 312 -7.40 3.27 14.55
CA ALA A 312 -6.84 2.33 15.51
C ALA A 312 -6.13 1.14 14.83
N ALA A 313 -6.72 0.56 13.78
CA ALA A 313 -6.05 -0.47 12.98
C ALA A 313 -4.80 0.08 12.24
N GLY A 314 -4.82 1.35 11.86
CA GLY A 314 -3.69 2.08 11.32
C GLY A 314 -2.52 2.15 12.31
N ASN A 315 -2.81 2.58 13.55
CA ASN A 315 -1.87 2.60 14.66
C ASN A 315 -1.25 1.23 14.91
N TYR A 316 -2.07 0.18 14.96
CA TYR A 316 -1.58 -1.20 15.09
C TYR A 316 -0.60 -1.59 13.97
N ALA A 317 -0.86 -1.22 12.72
CA ALA A 317 0.03 -1.56 11.61
C ALA A 317 1.40 -0.84 11.69
N TRP A 318 1.42 0.42 12.13
CA TRP A 318 2.69 1.13 12.36
C TRP A 318 3.46 0.53 13.52
N VAL A 319 2.80 0.17 14.63
CA VAL A 319 3.43 -0.59 15.71
C VAL A 319 3.98 -1.91 15.18
N ASN A 320 3.23 -2.63 14.36
CA ASN A 320 3.68 -3.88 13.76
C ASN A 320 4.97 -3.70 12.92
N ARG A 321 5.03 -2.68 12.05
CA ARG A 321 6.24 -2.37 11.27
C ARG A 321 7.40 -1.88 12.14
N SER A 322 7.13 -1.10 13.19
CA SER A 322 8.14 -0.68 14.16
C SER A 322 8.74 -1.87 14.92
N SER A 323 7.91 -2.80 15.35
CA SER A 323 8.34 -4.07 15.96
C SER A 323 9.24 -4.87 15.03
N MET A 324 8.92 -4.98 13.74
CA MET A 324 9.79 -5.64 12.76
C MET A 324 11.07 -4.85 12.45
N THR A 325 11.04 -3.52 12.56
CA THR A 325 12.24 -2.66 12.48
C THR A 325 13.21 -3.02 13.62
N PHE A 326 12.70 -3.11 14.85
CA PHE A 326 13.48 -3.54 16.01
C PHE A 326 14.06 -4.95 15.81
N LEU A 327 13.25 -5.92 15.36
CA LEU A 327 13.72 -7.30 15.12
C LEU A 327 14.75 -7.40 14.00
N THR A 328 14.61 -6.57 12.96
CA THR A 328 15.61 -6.44 11.89
C THR A 328 16.93 -5.93 12.44
N ARG A 329 16.90 -4.88 13.28
CA ARG A 329 18.08 -4.34 13.96
C ARG A 329 18.79 -5.41 14.79
N GLN A 330 18.05 -6.23 15.55
CA GLN A 330 18.63 -7.34 16.32
C GLN A 330 19.27 -8.40 15.42
N ALA A 331 18.64 -8.75 14.29
CA ALA A 331 19.19 -9.72 13.35
C ALA A 331 20.52 -9.25 12.74
N PHE A 332 20.59 -7.99 12.31
CA PHE A 332 21.81 -7.38 11.76
C PHE A 332 22.92 -7.28 12.83
N ALA A 333 22.59 -6.77 14.03
CA ALA A 333 23.54 -6.67 15.14
C ALA A 333 24.17 -8.03 15.50
N LYS A 334 23.36 -9.09 15.52
CA LYS A 334 23.82 -10.47 15.77
C LYS A 334 24.80 -10.96 14.71
N VAL A 335 24.54 -10.70 13.43
CA VAL A 335 25.35 -11.23 12.33
C VAL A 335 26.66 -10.47 12.17
N PHE A 336 26.62 -9.14 12.30
CA PHE A 336 27.81 -8.28 12.18
C PHE A 336 28.56 -8.09 13.49
N ASN A 337 28.05 -8.63 14.60
CA ASN A 337 28.63 -8.53 15.94
C ASN A 337 28.95 -7.07 16.33
N THR A 338 27.99 -6.19 16.11
CA THR A 338 28.07 -4.75 16.39
C THR A 338 26.69 -4.23 16.79
N THR A 339 26.57 -2.96 17.15
CA THR A 339 25.27 -2.37 17.50
C THR A 339 24.50 -1.92 16.25
N PRO A 340 23.15 -1.84 16.30
CA PRO A 340 22.39 -1.30 15.17
C PRO A 340 22.68 0.18 14.87
N ASP A 341 23.16 0.94 15.87
CA ASP A 341 23.56 2.35 15.72
C ASP A 341 24.85 2.45 14.88
N ASP A 342 25.84 1.60 15.17
CA ASP A 342 27.08 1.51 14.38
C ASP A 342 26.83 1.03 12.93
N LEU A 343 25.71 0.35 12.68
CA LEU A 343 25.27 -0.08 11.34
C LEU A 343 24.41 0.96 10.62
N ASP A 344 24.11 2.08 11.28
CA ASP A 344 23.36 3.19 10.74
C ASP A 344 21.95 2.77 10.25
N LEU A 345 21.32 1.83 10.97
CA LEU A 345 20.03 1.21 10.67
C LEU A 345 18.81 2.13 10.90
N HIS A 346 18.85 3.33 10.32
CA HIS A 346 17.79 4.34 10.42
C HIS A 346 16.67 4.11 9.40
N VAL A 347 15.45 4.47 9.81
CA VAL A 347 14.30 4.50 8.90
C VAL A 347 14.44 5.69 7.94
N ILE A 348 14.38 5.42 6.64
CA ILE A 348 14.24 6.45 5.60
C ILE A 348 12.81 6.96 5.61
N TYR A 349 11.84 6.05 5.46
CA TYR A 349 10.44 6.42 5.55
C TYR A 349 9.55 5.20 5.85
N ASP A 350 8.34 5.45 6.33
CA ASP A 350 7.25 4.49 6.48
C ASP A 350 5.96 5.09 5.92
N VAL A 351 5.37 4.43 4.93
CA VAL A 351 4.19 4.93 4.23
C VAL A 351 3.11 3.88 4.07
N SER A 352 1.86 4.31 4.21
CA SER A 352 0.67 3.50 3.97
C SER A 352 0.30 3.44 2.49
N HIS A 353 -0.33 2.34 2.07
CA HIS A 353 -1.03 2.28 0.78
C HIS A 353 -2.48 1.81 0.83
N ASN A 354 -3.02 1.54 2.03
CA ASN A 354 -4.41 1.16 2.26
C ASN A 354 -4.98 1.97 3.43
N ILE A 355 -5.46 3.20 3.19
CA ILE A 355 -5.91 4.08 4.25
C ILE A 355 -6.88 5.14 3.71
N ALA A 356 -7.76 5.66 4.56
CA ALA A 356 -8.48 6.90 4.29
C ALA A 356 -7.94 8.01 5.21
N LYS A 357 -7.66 9.20 4.66
CA LYS A 357 -7.14 10.34 5.42
C LYS A 357 -7.94 11.60 5.15
N VAL A 358 -8.10 12.42 6.18
CA VAL A 358 -8.66 13.76 6.07
C VAL A 358 -7.53 14.70 5.68
N GLU A 359 -7.62 15.33 4.52
CA GLU A 359 -6.56 16.15 3.93
C GLU A 359 -7.13 17.45 3.35
N GLN A 360 -6.33 18.52 3.34
CA GLN A 360 -6.67 19.76 2.66
C GLN A 360 -6.18 19.72 1.21
N HIS A 361 -7.07 20.00 0.27
CA HIS A 361 -6.75 20.03 -1.16
C HIS A 361 -7.44 21.21 -1.84
N VAL A 362 -6.84 21.72 -2.92
CA VAL A 362 -7.46 22.76 -3.74
C VAL A 362 -8.23 22.10 -4.89
N VAL A 363 -9.54 22.34 -4.95
CA VAL A 363 -10.42 21.85 -6.01
C VAL A 363 -11.17 23.01 -6.63
N ASP A 364 -11.04 23.19 -7.94
CA ASP A 364 -11.61 24.31 -8.70
C ASP A 364 -11.24 25.68 -8.10
N GLY A 365 -9.98 25.80 -7.66
CA GLY A 365 -9.44 27.02 -7.05
C GLY A 365 -9.89 27.29 -5.61
N LYS A 366 -10.60 26.35 -4.96
CA LYS A 366 -11.07 26.48 -3.57
C LYS A 366 -10.45 25.40 -2.68
N GLU A 367 -9.99 25.80 -1.51
CA GLU A 367 -9.57 24.85 -0.47
C GLU A 367 -10.78 24.05 0.02
N ARG A 368 -10.59 22.73 0.14
CA ARG A 368 -11.58 21.79 0.64
C ARG A 368 -10.92 20.76 1.54
N THR A 369 -11.62 20.44 2.63
CA THR A 369 -11.29 19.31 3.49
C THR A 369 -11.88 18.04 2.88
N LEU A 370 -11.03 17.11 2.43
CA LEU A 370 -11.44 15.90 1.76
C LEU A 370 -11.07 14.64 2.55
N LEU A 371 -11.94 13.63 2.53
CA LEU A 371 -11.60 12.26 2.93
C LEU A 371 -11.06 11.50 1.72
N VAL A 372 -9.74 11.39 1.63
CA VAL A 372 -9.03 10.73 0.54
C VAL A 372 -8.88 9.24 0.85
N HIS A 373 -9.57 8.40 0.10
CA HIS A 373 -9.47 6.94 0.16
C HIS A 373 -8.37 6.47 -0.78
N ARG A 374 -7.39 5.75 -0.23
CA ARG A 374 -6.29 5.15 -0.98
C ARG A 374 -6.31 3.64 -0.75
N LYS A 375 -6.45 2.86 -1.82
CA LYS A 375 -6.34 1.40 -1.79
C LYS A 375 -5.35 0.93 -2.83
N GLY A 376 -4.24 0.33 -2.38
CA GLY A 376 -3.07 0.09 -3.22
C GLY A 376 -2.57 1.39 -3.87
N SER A 377 -2.55 2.49 -3.13
CA SER A 377 -2.02 3.77 -3.62
C SER A 377 -1.44 4.56 -2.48
N THR A 378 -0.41 5.36 -2.74
CA THR A 378 0.47 5.90 -1.71
C THR A 378 0.44 7.42 -1.74
N ARG A 379 0.42 8.05 -0.56
CA ARG A 379 0.55 9.50 -0.45
C ARG A 379 1.93 9.96 -0.96
N ALA A 380 1.96 11.05 -1.69
CA ALA A 380 3.11 11.58 -2.42
C ALA A 380 3.11 13.11 -2.37
N PHE A 381 3.16 13.67 -1.17
CA PHE A 381 3.13 15.12 -0.99
C PHE A 381 4.34 15.84 -1.59
N PRO A 382 4.13 17.03 -2.17
CA PRO A 382 5.18 17.80 -2.84
C PRO A 382 6.22 18.34 -1.85
N PRO A 383 7.36 18.86 -2.34
CA PRO A 383 8.22 19.73 -1.55
C PRO A 383 7.42 20.82 -0.82
N HIS A 384 7.92 21.27 0.32
CA HIS A 384 7.35 22.32 1.17
C HIS A 384 6.00 22.02 1.82
N HIS A 385 5.46 20.81 1.64
CA HIS A 385 4.22 20.43 2.29
C HIS A 385 4.43 20.31 3.83
N PRO A 386 3.58 20.90 4.68
CA PRO A 386 3.84 20.99 6.12
C PRO A 386 3.84 19.64 6.85
N LEU A 387 3.24 18.61 6.25
CA LEU A 387 3.15 17.26 6.83
C LEU A 387 4.30 16.31 6.43
N ILE A 388 5.32 16.79 5.70
CA ILE A 388 6.51 15.98 5.40
C ILE A 388 7.63 16.28 6.41
N ALA A 389 8.45 15.26 6.70
CA ALA A 389 9.59 15.40 7.59
C ALA A 389 10.52 16.55 7.14
N VAL A 390 11.15 17.23 8.10
CA VAL A 390 12.00 18.41 7.86
C VAL A 390 13.08 18.13 6.81
N ASP A 391 13.69 16.95 6.86
CA ASP A 391 14.78 16.56 5.96
C ASP A 391 14.33 16.44 4.49
N TYR A 392 13.03 16.22 4.27
CA TYR A 392 12.43 16.02 2.95
C TYR A 392 11.66 17.22 2.42
N GLN A 393 11.69 18.34 3.15
CA GLN A 393 10.99 19.58 2.77
C GLN A 393 11.39 20.08 1.37
N LEU A 394 12.62 19.81 0.91
CA LEU A 394 13.09 20.25 -0.41
C LEU A 394 13.00 19.18 -1.50
N THR A 395 12.70 17.93 -1.13
CA THR A 395 12.68 16.79 -2.06
C THR A 395 11.26 16.33 -2.36
N GLY A 396 10.31 16.63 -1.47
CA GLY A 396 9.00 16.01 -1.42
C GLY A 396 9.02 14.71 -0.62
N GLN A 397 7.83 14.22 -0.27
CA GLN A 397 7.66 13.01 0.54
C GLN A 397 8.30 11.79 -0.15
N PRO A 398 9.13 10.98 0.54
CA PRO A 398 9.56 9.69 0.02
C PRO A 398 8.36 8.77 -0.18
N VAL A 399 8.34 8.06 -1.31
CA VAL A 399 7.31 7.10 -1.68
C VAL A 399 7.99 5.77 -1.97
N LEU A 400 7.63 4.74 -1.20
CA LEU A 400 8.27 3.43 -1.26
C LEU A 400 7.43 2.50 -2.14
N ILE A 401 7.99 2.08 -3.27
CA ILE A 401 7.33 1.23 -4.26
C ILE A 401 7.95 -0.16 -4.22
N GLY A 402 7.19 -1.11 -3.68
CA GLY A 402 7.57 -2.51 -3.63
C GLY A 402 7.45 -3.19 -5.00
N GLY A 403 8.49 -3.91 -5.40
CA GLY A 403 8.44 -4.83 -6.53
C GLY A 403 7.78 -6.16 -6.16
N THR A 404 8.48 -7.23 -6.47
CA THR A 404 8.17 -8.62 -6.12
C THR A 404 9.44 -9.26 -5.59
N MET A 405 9.36 -10.50 -5.09
CA MET A 405 10.53 -11.23 -4.57
C MET A 405 11.71 -11.40 -5.55
N GLY A 406 11.52 -11.11 -6.84
CA GLY A 406 12.57 -11.20 -7.86
C GLY A 406 12.68 -9.96 -8.74
N THR A 407 12.06 -8.83 -8.39
CA THR A 407 12.13 -7.60 -9.18
C THR A 407 12.58 -6.41 -8.36
N CYS A 408 12.99 -5.34 -9.02
CA CYS A 408 13.44 -4.13 -8.34
C CYS A 408 12.33 -3.44 -7.54
N SER A 409 12.72 -2.73 -6.50
CA SER A 409 11.88 -1.73 -5.82
C SER A 409 12.36 -0.33 -6.18
N TYR A 410 11.54 0.68 -5.90
CA TYR A 410 11.90 2.09 -6.11
C TYR A 410 11.59 2.95 -4.90
N VAL A 411 12.38 4.00 -4.74
CA VAL A 411 12.01 5.17 -3.93
C VAL A 411 11.72 6.32 -4.90
N LEU A 412 10.52 6.88 -4.78
CA LEU A 412 10.10 8.07 -5.53
C LEU A 412 9.96 9.26 -4.56
N THR A 413 9.76 10.46 -5.11
CA THR A 413 9.34 11.62 -4.33
C THR A 413 8.05 12.23 -4.87
N GLY A 414 7.27 12.84 -3.97
CA GLY A 414 6.05 13.58 -4.32
C GLY A 414 6.32 14.85 -5.12
N THR A 415 5.28 15.37 -5.78
CA THR A 415 5.39 16.46 -6.76
C THR A 415 4.19 17.39 -6.73
N GLU A 416 4.37 18.63 -7.17
CA GLU A 416 3.27 19.62 -7.28
C GLU A 416 2.20 19.18 -8.29
N GLN A 417 2.63 18.57 -9.39
CA GLN A 417 1.70 18.04 -10.38
C GLN A 417 0.89 16.87 -9.79
N GLY A 418 1.51 15.97 -9.02
CA GLY A 418 0.78 14.95 -8.26
C GLY A 418 -0.18 15.53 -7.23
N MET A 419 0.19 16.63 -6.55
CA MET A 419 -0.72 17.33 -5.63
C MET A 419 -1.99 17.80 -6.35
N THR A 420 -1.83 18.33 -7.56
CA THR A 420 -2.94 18.90 -8.36
C THR A 420 -3.77 17.83 -9.07
N GLU A 421 -3.13 16.83 -9.70
CA GLU A 421 -3.81 15.87 -10.58
C GLU A 421 -4.36 14.65 -9.84
N THR A 422 -3.76 14.28 -8.72
CA THR A 422 -4.05 13.04 -8.01
C THR A 422 -4.14 13.21 -6.49
N PHE A 423 -4.46 14.41 -6.00
CA PHE A 423 -4.58 14.68 -4.55
C PHE A 423 -3.33 14.22 -3.78
N GLY A 424 -2.14 14.47 -4.35
CA GLY A 424 -0.86 14.07 -3.77
C GLY A 424 -0.77 12.56 -3.61
N THR A 425 -1.15 11.78 -4.63
CA THR A 425 -1.18 10.32 -4.58
C THR A 425 -0.48 9.69 -5.78
N THR A 426 0.26 8.61 -5.57
CA THR A 426 0.90 7.82 -6.63
C THR A 426 0.72 6.31 -6.40
N CYS A 427 1.29 5.48 -7.26
CA CYS A 427 1.25 4.01 -7.16
C CYS A 427 1.85 3.49 -5.84
N HIS A 428 1.63 2.20 -5.55
CA HIS A 428 2.17 1.54 -4.35
C HIS A 428 3.15 0.40 -4.65
N GLY A 429 3.08 -0.18 -5.85
CA GLY A 429 3.87 -1.36 -6.21
C GLY A 429 3.63 -1.82 -7.63
N ALA A 430 3.99 -3.06 -7.93
CA ALA A 430 3.81 -3.62 -9.27
C ALA A 430 2.33 -3.82 -9.65
N GLY A 431 1.47 -4.18 -8.69
CA GLY A 431 0.09 -4.60 -8.96
C GLY A 431 -0.01 -5.95 -9.67
N ARG A 432 -1.06 -6.73 -9.39
CA ARG A 432 -1.17 -8.09 -9.95
C ARG A 432 -1.62 -8.06 -11.40
N ALA A 433 -0.96 -8.86 -12.24
CA ALA A 433 -1.39 -9.16 -13.60
C ALA A 433 -2.21 -10.48 -13.66
N LEU A 434 -1.95 -11.41 -12.74
CA LEU A 434 -2.62 -12.71 -12.64
C LEU A 434 -3.25 -12.92 -11.26
N SER A 435 -4.43 -13.54 -11.23
CA SER A 435 -5.04 -13.97 -9.97
C SER A 435 -4.21 -15.07 -9.32
N ARG A 436 -4.21 -15.15 -7.98
CA ARG A 436 -3.49 -16.20 -7.23
C ARG A 436 -3.85 -17.62 -7.69
N ALA A 437 -5.12 -17.85 -8.01
CA ALA A 437 -5.58 -19.14 -8.52
C ALA A 437 -5.08 -19.44 -9.95
N LYS A 438 -4.80 -18.41 -10.76
CA LYS A 438 -4.17 -18.57 -12.08
C LYS A 438 -2.68 -18.82 -11.92
N SER A 439 -2.00 -18.09 -11.04
CA SER A 439 -0.57 -18.31 -10.73
C SER A 439 -0.29 -19.73 -10.28
N ARG A 440 -1.05 -20.25 -9.29
CA ARG A 440 -0.90 -21.64 -8.80
C ARG A 440 -1.13 -22.73 -9.84
N ARG A 441 -1.84 -22.42 -10.93
CA ARG A 441 -2.11 -23.39 -12.01
C ARG A 441 -1.05 -23.38 -13.09
N ASN A 442 -0.35 -22.25 -13.24
CA ASN A 442 0.52 -21.99 -14.39
C ASN A 442 2.00 -21.99 -14.04
N LEU A 443 2.35 -21.86 -12.76
CA LEU A 443 3.72 -21.73 -12.29
C LEU A 443 4.08 -22.92 -11.41
N ASP A 444 5.28 -23.45 -11.58
CA ASP A 444 5.87 -24.42 -10.68
C ASP A 444 6.70 -23.71 -9.61
N PHE A 445 6.69 -24.24 -8.38
CA PHE A 445 7.39 -23.58 -7.27
C PHE A 445 8.91 -23.74 -7.36
N GLN A 446 9.40 -24.88 -7.87
CA GLN A 446 10.84 -25.15 -7.98
C GLN A 446 11.46 -24.25 -9.04
N ASP A 447 10.78 -24.10 -10.19
CA ASP A 447 11.19 -23.18 -11.24
C ASP A 447 11.33 -21.73 -10.74
N VAL A 448 10.43 -21.29 -9.85
CA VAL A 448 10.50 -19.93 -9.27
C VAL A 448 11.70 -19.82 -8.33
N LEU A 449 11.96 -20.82 -7.48
CA LEU A 449 13.10 -20.81 -6.58
C LEU A 449 14.43 -20.86 -7.34
N ASP A 450 14.52 -21.69 -8.37
CA ASP A 450 15.72 -21.83 -9.21
C ASP A 450 16.03 -20.52 -9.94
N LYS A 451 15.01 -19.86 -10.51
CA LYS A 451 15.18 -18.52 -11.12
C LYS A 451 15.68 -17.48 -10.11
N LEU A 452 15.18 -17.48 -8.87
CA LEU A 452 15.66 -16.54 -7.85
C LEU A 452 17.11 -16.85 -7.45
N ALA A 453 17.47 -18.13 -7.36
CA ALA A 453 18.84 -18.56 -7.11
C ALA A 453 19.79 -18.14 -8.25
N ASP A 454 19.36 -18.29 -9.51
CA ASP A 454 20.11 -17.83 -10.69
C ASP A 454 20.33 -16.31 -10.69
N MET A 455 19.39 -15.55 -10.11
CA MET A 455 19.51 -14.11 -9.89
C MET A 455 20.36 -13.75 -8.66
N GLY A 456 20.87 -14.76 -7.93
CA GLY A 456 21.67 -14.59 -6.72
C GLY A 456 20.89 -14.14 -5.50
N ILE A 457 19.56 -14.36 -5.48
CA ILE A 457 18.65 -13.93 -4.42
C ILE A 457 18.47 -15.06 -3.39
N ALA A 458 18.88 -14.80 -2.14
CA ALA A 458 18.60 -15.70 -1.03
C ALA A 458 17.12 -15.63 -0.65
N ILE A 459 16.45 -16.76 -0.46
CA ILE A 459 15.03 -16.77 -0.09
C ILE A 459 14.77 -17.60 1.17
N ARG A 460 13.92 -17.09 2.05
CA ARG A 460 13.38 -17.79 3.22
C ARG A 460 11.86 -17.69 3.22
N VAL A 461 11.18 -18.83 3.14
CA VAL A 461 9.73 -18.91 3.00
C VAL A 461 9.14 -19.79 4.09
N ALA A 462 8.06 -19.32 4.72
CA ALA A 462 7.32 -20.15 5.69
C ALA A 462 6.61 -21.34 5.02
N SER A 463 6.16 -21.16 3.77
CA SER A 463 5.48 -22.19 3.01
C SER A 463 5.88 -22.14 1.53
N PRO A 464 6.51 -23.21 0.99
CA PRO A 464 6.86 -23.28 -0.44
C PRO A 464 5.66 -23.09 -1.38
N LYS A 465 4.46 -23.54 -0.96
CA LYS A 465 3.23 -23.43 -1.76
C LYS A 465 2.81 -21.98 -2.03
N LEU A 466 3.19 -21.04 -1.16
CA LEU A 466 2.84 -19.63 -1.29
C LEU A 466 3.82 -18.85 -2.18
N VAL A 467 4.92 -19.47 -2.63
CA VAL A 467 5.90 -18.83 -3.52
C VAL A 467 5.31 -18.61 -4.91
N MET A 468 4.60 -19.61 -5.46
CA MET A 468 3.97 -19.52 -6.79
C MET A 468 2.94 -18.39 -6.87
N GLU A 469 2.21 -18.12 -5.78
CA GLU A 469 1.21 -17.05 -5.75
C GLU A 469 1.82 -15.67 -5.89
N GLU A 470 3.08 -15.52 -5.50
CA GLU A 470 3.76 -14.24 -5.38
C GLU A 470 4.95 -14.12 -6.35
N ALA A 471 5.08 -15.08 -7.28
CA ALA A 471 6.13 -15.10 -8.29
C ALA A 471 6.11 -13.82 -9.15
N PRO A 472 7.28 -13.33 -9.62
CA PRO A 472 7.38 -12.12 -10.45
C PRO A 472 6.39 -12.07 -11.62
N GLU A 473 6.19 -13.19 -12.31
CA GLU A 473 5.30 -13.32 -13.47
C GLU A 473 3.81 -13.14 -13.15
N SER A 474 3.45 -13.16 -11.86
CA SER A 474 2.09 -12.89 -11.38
C SER A 474 1.76 -11.39 -11.32
N TYR A 475 2.76 -10.54 -11.45
CA TYR A 475 2.68 -9.09 -11.29
C TYR A 475 2.94 -8.38 -12.62
N LYS A 476 2.50 -7.12 -12.70
CA LYS A 476 2.91 -6.24 -13.80
C LYS A 476 4.39 -5.89 -13.64
N ASN A 477 4.99 -5.34 -14.69
CA ASN A 477 6.35 -4.81 -14.57
C ASN A 477 6.34 -3.52 -13.73
N VAL A 478 6.97 -3.56 -12.56
CA VAL A 478 7.10 -2.40 -11.65
C VAL A 478 7.80 -1.21 -12.29
N THR A 479 8.74 -1.44 -13.21
CA THR A 479 9.42 -0.37 -13.94
C THR A 479 8.47 0.36 -14.90
N ASP A 480 7.56 -0.37 -15.55
CA ASP A 480 6.50 0.24 -16.39
C ASP A 480 5.56 1.10 -15.55
N VAL A 481 5.18 0.62 -14.36
CA VAL A 481 4.33 1.36 -13.41
C VAL A 481 5.01 2.66 -12.98
N VAL A 482 6.26 2.55 -12.49
CA VAL A 482 7.03 3.70 -12.00
C VAL A 482 7.33 4.71 -13.11
N ASN A 483 7.73 4.25 -14.30
CA ASN A 483 7.96 5.14 -15.43
C ASN A 483 6.66 5.85 -15.85
N THR A 484 5.51 5.17 -15.80
CA THR A 484 4.22 5.83 -16.09
C THR A 484 3.93 6.95 -15.09
N CYS A 485 4.16 6.73 -13.78
CA CYS A 485 3.99 7.78 -12.77
C CYS A 485 4.98 8.94 -12.98
N HIS A 486 6.23 8.62 -13.34
CA HIS A 486 7.27 9.60 -13.61
C HIS A 486 6.96 10.48 -14.83
N ASP A 487 6.59 9.85 -15.94
CA ASP A 487 6.28 10.51 -17.20
C ASP A 487 4.99 11.35 -17.09
N ALA A 488 4.02 10.88 -16.29
CA ALA A 488 2.82 11.65 -15.95
C ALA A 488 3.10 12.80 -14.97
N GLY A 489 4.31 12.85 -14.39
CA GLY A 489 4.71 13.91 -13.45
C GLY A 489 4.09 13.81 -12.06
N ILE A 490 3.33 12.75 -11.74
CA ILE A 490 2.65 12.60 -10.44
C ILE A 490 3.61 12.17 -9.31
N SER A 491 4.77 11.60 -9.65
CA SER A 491 5.89 11.37 -8.74
C SER A 491 7.21 11.37 -9.50
N LYS A 492 8.36 11.55 -8.81
CA LYS A 492 9.69 11.53 -9.44
C LYS A 492 10.54 10.38 -8.95
N LYS A 493 11.25 9.69 -9.84
CA LYS A 493 12.23 8.66 -9.45
C LYS A 493 13.36 9.27 -8.63
N ALA A 494 13.73 8.63 -7.53
CA ALA A 494 14.90 8.99 -6.73
C ALA A 494 15.92 7.87 -6.68
N ILE A 495 15.50 6.65 -6.30
CA ILE A 495 16.39 5.50 -6.11
C ILE A 495 15.73 4.24 -6.70
N LYS A 496 16.55 3.35 -7.28
CA LYS A 496 16.18 1.98 -7.63
C LYS A 496 16.94 1.01 -6.74
N LEU A 497 16.23 0.01 -6.24
CA LEU A 497 16.73 -1.00 -5.33
C LEU A 497 16.61 -2.38 -5.99
N ARG A 498 17.61 -3.25 -5.84
CA ARG A 498 17.57 -4.65 -6.29
C ARG A 498 17.59 -5.57 -5.08
N PRO A 499 16.66 -6.55 -4.96
CA PRO A 499 16.71 -7.50 -3.86
C PRO A 499 17.91 -8.43 -3.98
N ILE A 500 18.53 -8.73 -2.84
CA ILE A 500 19.56 -9.78 -2.70
C ILE A 500 19.13 -10.87 -1.71
N ALA A 501 18.20 -10.57 -0.80
CA ALA A 501 17.57 -11.58 0.04
C ALA A 501 16.10 -11.25 0.33
N VAL A 502 15.25 -12.26 0.41
CA VAL A 502 13.81 -12.14 0.64
C VAL A 502 13.34 -13.08 1.74
N ILE A 503 12.67 -12.51 2.73
CA ILE A 503 11.99 -13.20 3.82
C ILE A 503 10.49 -13.08 3.56
N LYS A 504 9.79 -14.21 3.41
CA LYS A 504 8.36 -14.24 3.11
C LYS A 504 7.62 -15.23 4.01
N GLY A 505 6.38 -14.90 4.35
CA GLY A 505 5.47 -15.82 5.03
C GLY A 505 4.47 -16.54 4.13
#